data_AF-A0A225V0G7-F1
#
_entry.id   AF-A0A225V0G7-F1
#
_cell.length_a   1.000
_cell.length_b   1.000
_cell.length_c   1.000
_cell.angle_alpha   90.00
_cell.angle_beta   90.00
_cell.angle_gamma   90.00
#
_symmetry.space_group_name_H-M   'P 1'
#
loop_
_entity.id
_entity.type
_entity.pdbx_description
1 polymer ?
#
loop_
_entity_poly.entity_id
_entity_poly.type
_entity_poly.pdbx_seq_one_letter_code
_entity_poly.pdbx_strand_id
1 'polypeptide(L)'
;MEPLQRLLELATKTRSVPVEQRTNYPQTAKALGLSVGLIFNMMTNKEIVKRTTPVKSILTQSNRERRLQWALGYVDDATLPNSQNQGHAFDPMLHLIHIDEKWFTHDRKTRRYFVLPDEEPAQRHHQSARHVEKTMFMAAVARPR
;
A
#
# COMPACT_ATOMS: atom_id res chain seq x y z
N MET A 1 8.75 26.43 30.21
CA MET A 1 9.44 25.49 29.30
C MET A 1 9.54 26.15 27.96
N GLU A 2 10.75 26.42 27.51
CA GLU A 2 11.02 27.08 26.23
C GLU A 2 10.48 26.18 25.08
N PRO A 3 9.80 26.72 24.05
CA PRO A 3 9.11 25.90 23.04
C PRO A 3 10.02 24.89 22.33
N LEU A 4 11.31 25.21 22.13
CA LEU A 4 12.27 24.32 21.49
C LEU A 4 12.69 23.17 22.42
N GLN A 5 12.80 23.42 23.73
CA GLN A 5 13.13 22.38 24.71
C GLN A 5 12.06 21.29 24.76
N ARG A 6 10.78 21.68 24.70
CA ARG A 6 9.66 20.74 24.67
C ARG A 6 9.67 19.85 23.43
N LEU A 7 9.98 20.41 22.25
CA LEU A 7 10.08 19.65 21.00
C LEU A 7 11.24 18.64 21.04
N LEU A 8 12.38 19.04 21.60
CA LEU A 8 13.53 18.16 21.76
C LEU A 8 13.24 16.97 22.68
N GLU A 9 12.56 17.21 23.81
CA GLU A 9 12.12 16.16 24.74
C GLU A 9 11.11 15.18 24.11
N LEU A 10 10.18 15.70 23.32
CA LEU A 10 9.21 14.85 22.62
C LEU A 10 9.88 14.03 21.52
N ALA A 11 10.86 14.60 20.82
CA ALA A 11 11.63 13.88 19.81
C ALA A 11 12.48 12.77 20.42
N THR A 12 13.14 12.99 21.56
CA THR A 12 13.93 11.96 22.26
C THR A 12 13.04 10.84 22.79
N LYS A 13 11.89 11.15 23.41
CA LYS A 13 10.89 10.13 23.78
C LYS A 13 10.37 9.37 22.58
N THR A 14 10.10 10.04 21.47
CA THR A 14 9.63 9.39 20.25
C THR A 14 10.67 8.43 19.69
N ARG A 15 11.96 8.74 19.82
CA ARG A 15 13.08 7.87 19.40
C ARG A 15 13.33 6.68 20.33
N SER A 16 12.96 6.75 21.61
CA SER A 16 13.15 5.63 22.55
C SER A 16 12.22 4.45 22.29
N VAL A 17 11.11 4.68 21.59
CA VAL A 17 10.15 3.63 21.21
C VAL A 17 10.43 3.13 19.78
N PRO A 18 10.50 1.82 19.53
CA PRO A 18 10.65 1.26 18.19
C PRO A 18 9.56 1.73 17.21
N VAL A 19 9.86 1.80 15.91
CA VAL A 19 8.91 2.30 14.89
C VAL A 19 7.68 1.39 14.80
N GLU A 20 7.88 0.10 15.00
CA GLU A 20 6.89 -0.97 14.92
C GLU A 20 5.77 -0.80 15.96
N GLN A 21 6.05 -0.09 17.06
CA GLN A 21 5.09 0.16 18.14
C GLN A 21 4.34 1.49 17.98
N ARG A 22 4.63 2.26 16.91
CA ARG A 22 4.09 3.62 16.67
C ARG A 22 3.11 3.66 15.49
N THR A 23 2.19 2.70 15.41
CA THR A 23 1.36 2.48 14.20
C THR A 23 0.13 3.40 14.09
N ASN A 24 -0.56 3.66 15.19
CA ASN A 24 -1.80 4.43 15.27
C ASN A 24 -1.84 5.25 16.56
N TYR A 25 -2.68 6.30 16.63
CA TYR A 25 -2.62 7.24 17.74
C TYR A 25 -2.76 6.59 19.13
N PRO A 26 -3.73 5.68 19.37
CA PRO A 26 -3.85 5.02 20.67
C PRO A 26 -2.62 4.17 21.04
N GLN A 27 -2.09 3.37 20.11
CA GLN A 27 -0.92 2.53 20.39
C GLN A 27 0.34 3.36 20.59
N THR A 28 0.57 4.37 19.76
CA THR A 28 1.70 5.29 19.88
C THR A 28 1.67 6.04 21.22
N ALA A 29 0.49 6.53 21.62
CA ALA A 29 0.28 7.19 22.90
C ALA A 29 0.60 6.26 24.08
N LYS A 30 0.10 5.02 24.04
CA LYS A 30 0.38 3.99 25.06
C LYS A 30 1.87 3.66 25.14
N ALA A 31 2.55 3.48 24.01
CA ALA A 31 3.97 3.15 23.97
C ALA A 31 4.86 4.30 24.46
N LEU A 32 4.47 5.55 24.22
CA LEU A 32 5.21 6.73 24.66
C LEU A 32 4.82 7.22 26.07
N GLY A 33 3.78 6.66 26.68
CA GLY A 33 3.20 7.16 27.93
C GLY A 33 2.64 8.59 27.81
N LEU A 34 2.12 8.94 26.64
CA LEU A 34 1.56 10.26 26.33
C LEU A 34 0.05 10.19 26.11
N SER A 35 -0.63 11.34 26.12
CA SER A 35 -2.05 11.38 25.76
C SER A 35 -2.23 11.28 24.24
N VAL A 36 -3.34 10.69 23.81
CA VAL A 36 -3.71 10.59 22.39
C VAL A 36 -3.83 11.98 21.74
N GLY A 37 -4.38 12.96 22.47
CA GLY A 37 -4.48 14.34 22.01
C GLY A 37 -3.12 15.00 21.75
N LEU A 38 -2.10 14.68 22.56
CA LEU A 38 -0.75 15.19 22.31
C LEU A 38 -0.17 14.60 21.02
N ILE A 39 -0.32 13.30 20.79
CA ILE A 39 0.11 12.66 19.52
C ILE A 39 -0.64 13.26 18.32
N PHE A 40 -1.94 13.53 18.46
CA PHE A 40 -2.72 14.21 17.42
C PHE A 40 -2.19 15.61 17.12
N ASN A 41 -1.85 16.40 18.15
CA ASN A 41 -1.26 17.72 17.98
C ASN A 41 0.12 17.65 17.32
N MET A 42 0.98 16.72 17.75
CA MET A 42 2.30 16.50 17.14
C MET A 42 2.19 16.14 15.65
N MET A 43 1.15 15.38 15.25
CA MET A 43 0.86 15.08 13.84
C MET A 43 0.38 16.31 13.07
N THR A 44 -0.56 17.07 13.64
CA THR A 44 -1.11 18.31 13.04
C THR A 44 -0.02 19.37 12.85
N ASN A 45 0.86 19.52 13.84
CA ASN A 45 2.01 20.41 13.81
C ASN A 45 3.18 19.89 12.95
N LYS A 46 3.05 18.69 12.36
CA LYS A 46 4.08 18.01 11.54
C LYS A 46 5.40 17.73 12.28
N GLU A 47 5.36 17.64 13.60
CA GLU A 47 6.48 17.21 14.45
C GLU A 47 6.76 15.70 14.28
N ILE A 48 5.72 14.93 13.96
CA ILE A 48 5.79 13.54 13.52
C ILE A 48 5.00 13.36 12.22
N VAL A 49 5.44 12.41 11.39
CA VAL A 49 4.86 12.18 10.06
C VAL A 49 4.47 10.71 9.91
N LYS A 50 3.25 10.47 9.45
CA LYS A 50 2.81 9.13 9.05
C LYS A 50 3.45 8.77 7.71
N ARG A 51 4.16 7.63 7.68
CA ARG A 51 4.68 7.02 6.45
C ARG A 51 4.11 5.61 6.34
N THR A 52 3.68 5.25 5.13
CA THR A 52 3.21 3.91 4.81
C THR A 52 4.27 3.23 3.97
N THR A 53 4.82 2.12 4.46
CA THR A 53 5.75 1.28 3.71
C THR A 53 5.00 0.04 3.22
N PRO A 54 4.85 -0.17 1.90
CA PRO A 54 4.24 -1.39 1.40
C PRO A 54 5.20 -2.56 1.62
N VAL A 55 4.64 -3.72 1.96
CA VAL A 55 5.39 -4.98 1.90
C VAL A 55 5.68 -5.27 0.44
N LYS A 56 6.95 -5.23 0.05
CA LYS A 56 7.40 -5.59 -1.29
C LYS A 56 7.69 -7.08 -1.31
N SER A 57 7.27 -7.76 -2.38
CA SER A 57 7.70 -9.14 -2.61
C SER A 57 9.22 -9.17 -2.81
N ILE A 58 9.87 -10.16 -2.19
CA ILE A 58 11.30 -10.36 -2.35
C ILE A 58 11.52 -11.06 -3.70
N LEU A 59 12.11 -10.36 -4.67
CA LEU A 59 12.56 -10.97 -5.91
C LEU A 59 13.97 -11.55 -5.70
N THR A 60 14.09 -12.87 -5.81
CA THR A 60 15.39 -13.55 -5.91
C THR A 60 16.13 -13.08 -7.15
N GLN A 61 17.46 -13.24 -7.18
CA GLN A 61 18.27 -12.88 -8.34
C GLN A 61 17.76 -13.55 -9.63
N SER A 62 17.51 -14.87 -9.58
CA SER A 62 16.93 -15.62 -10.71
C SER A 62 15.57 -15.06 -11.17
N ASN A 63 14.70 -14.62 -10.24
CA ASN A 63 13.42 -14.01 -10.62
C ASN A 63 13.61 -12.64 -11.29
N ARG A 64 14.65 -11.88 -10.92
CA ARG A 64 14.97 -10.61 -11.59
C ARG A 64 15.49 -10.86 -13.00
N GLU A 65 16.43 -11.79 -13.15
CA GLU A 65 17.00 -12.18 -14.45
C GLU A 65 15.92 -12.69 -15.39
N ARG A 66 15.04 -13.58 -14.93
CA ARG A 66 13.92 -14.09 -15.74
C ARG A 66 12.96 -12.98 -16.17
N ARG A 67 12.64 -12.03 -15.27
CA ARG A 67 11.78 -10.89 -15.61
C ARG A 67 12.45 -9.95 -16.61
N LEU A 68 13.76 -9.74 -16.48
CA LEU A 68 14.54 -8.93 -17.42
C LEU A 68 14.59 -9.60 -18.80
N GLN A 69 14.92 -10.88 -18.87
CA GLN A 69 14.92 -11.66 -20.11
C GLN A 69 13.55 -11.64 -20.79
N TRP A 70 12.48 -11.84 -20.02
CA TRP A 70 11.13 -11.75 -20.54
C TRP A 70 10.82 -10.36 -21.11
N ALA A 71 11.15 -9.29 -20.37
CA ALA A 71 10.93 -7.93 -20.84
C ALA A 71 11.75 -7.58 -22.08
N LEU A 72 13.03 -8.00 -22.13
CA LEU A 72 13.90 -7.80 -23.29
C LEU A 72 13.40 -8.55 -24.53
N GLY A 73 12.72 -9.69 -24.36
CA GLY A 73 12.10 -10.41 -25.47
C GLY A 73 11.00 -9.64 -26.21
N TYR A 74 10.48 -8.54 -25.63
CA TYR A 74 9.51 -7.65 -26.27
C TYR A 74 10.13 -6.32 -26.72
N VAL A 75 11.44 -6.19 -26.66
CA VAL A 75 12.16 -5.02 -27.18
C VAL A 75 12.79 -5.42 -28.52
N ASP A 76 12.43 -4.70 -29.56
CA ASP A 76 12.97 -4.84 -30.90
C ASP A 76 13.97 -3.71 -31.16
N ASP A 77 15.06 -4.06 -31.84
CA ASP A 77 16.11 -3.15 -32.26
C ASP A 77 15.67 -2.29 -33.47
N ALA A 78 14.46 -2.50 -33.99
CA ALA A 78 13.86 -1.70 -35.03
C ALA A 78 13.72 -0.21 -34.65
N THR A 79 14.15 0.67 -35.55
CA THR A 79 13.95 2.12 -35.40
C THR A 79 12.51 2.48 -35.74
N LEU A 80 11.79 3.09 -34.80
CA LEU A 80 10.42 3.57 -35.06
C LEU A 80 10.49 4.74 -36.07
N PRO A 81 9.67 4.74 -37.14
CA PRO A 81 9.54 5.91 -38.00
C PRO A 81 9.03 7.07 -37.13
N ASN A 82 9.83 8.14 -37.03
CA ASN A 82 9.61 9.35 -36.22
C ASN A 82 10.13 9.32 -34.77
N SER A 83 10.96 8.34 -34.37
CA SER A 83 11.68 8.39 -33.09
C SER A 83 13.17 8.63 -33.30
N GLN A 84 13.76 9.56 -32.54
CA GLN A 84 15.22 9.76 -32.51
C GLN A 84 15.96 8.62 -31.80
N ASN A 85 15.23 7.75 -31.08
CA ASN A 85 15.82 6.61 -30.38
C ASN A 85 15.96 5.44 -31.36
N GLN A 86 17.20 5.15 -31.76
CA GLN A 86 17.57 3.92 -32.45
C GLN A 86 17.46 2.75 -31.45
N GLY A 87 16.76 1.67 -31.82
CA GLY A 87 16.90 0.39 -31.11
C GLY A 87 15.98 0.06 -29.94
N HIS A 88 14.79 0.68 -29.80
CA HIS A 88 13.90 0.38 -28.66
C HIS A 88 12.41 0.41 -29.03
N ALA A 89 12.02 -0.24 -30.13
CA ALA A 89 10.60 -0.46 -30.40
C ALA A 89 10.07 -1.54 -29.44
N PHE A 90 8.95 -1.28 -28.76
CA PHE A 90 8.31 -2.31 -27.94
C PHE A 90 7.30 -3.08 -28.79
N ASP A 91 7.29 -4.41 -28.70
CA ASP A 91 6.21 -5.23 -29.23
C ASP A 91 4.92 -4.84 -28.49
N PRO A 92 3.88 -4.37 -29.21
CA PRO A 92 2.62 -3.98 -28.61
C PRO A 92 1.80 -5.18 -28.09
N MET A 93 2.31 -6.42 -28.20
CA MET A 93 1.71 -7.65 -27.69
C MET A 93 0.29 -7.90 -28.23
N LEU A 94 -0.01 -7.39 -29.44
CA LEU A 94 -1.37 -7.40 -30.01
C LEU A 94 -1.87 -8.82 -30.33
N HIS A 95 -0.97 -9.80 -30.35
CA HIS A 95 -1.25 -11.21 -30.58
C HIS A 95 -1.35 -12.03 -29.27
N LEU A 96 -1.14 -11.41 -28.10
CA LEU A 96 -1.26 -12.08 -26.80
C LEU A 96 -2.67 -11.93 -26.22
N ILE A 97 -3.10 -12.99 -25.53
CA ILE A 97 -4.30 -13.00 -24.68
C ILE A 97 -3.81 -13.02 -23.24
N HIS A 98 -4.12 -11.97 -22.49
CA HIS A 98 -3.78 -11.88 -21.07
C HIS A 98 -4.87 -12.52 -20.24
N ILE A 99 -4.53 -13.57 -19.48
CA ILE A 99 -5.46 -14.27 -18.59
C ILE A 99 -5.03 -13.99 -17.15
N ASP A 100 -6.00 -13.61 -16.31
CA ASP A 100 -5.77 -13.40 -14.88
C ASP A 100 -6.94 -13.96 -14.05
N GLU A 101 -6.61 -14.44 -12.85
CA GLU A 101 -7.56 -14.90 -11.84
C GLU A 101 -7.59 -13.95 -10.66
N LYS A 102 -8.79 -13.54 -10.26
CA LYS A 102 -8.97 -12.64 -9.13
C LYS A 102 -10.08 -13.10 -8.20
N TRP A 103 -9.75 -13.18 -6.92
CA TRP A 103 -10.70 -13.46 -5.84
C TRP A 103 -11.36 -12.17 -5.35
N PHE A 104 -12.68 -12.07 -5.48
CA PHE A 104 -13.48 -11.00 -4.92
C PHE A 104 -14.15 -11.49 -3.64
N THR A 105 -13.87 -10.83 -2.52
CA THR A 105 -14.57 -11.11 -1.25
C THR A 105 -15.96 -10.48 -1.29
N HIS A 106 -16.98 -11.26 -0.91
CA HIS A 106 -18.37 -10.80 -0.87
C HIS A 106 -18.55 -9.60 0.07
N ASP A 107 -17.75 -9.55 1.14
CA ASP A 107 -17.73 -8.44 2.06
C ASP A 107 -16.43 -7.63 2.01
N ARG A 108 -16.51 -6.33 2.28
CA ARG A 108 -15.36 -5.43 2.41
C ARG A 108 -14.82 -5.51 3.83
N LYS A 109 -13.49 -5.51 3.95
CA LYS A 109 -12.79 -5.44 5.24
C LYS A 109 -13.16 -4.17 6.03
N THR A 110 -13.46 -3.08 5.35
CA THR A 110 -13.84 -1.81 5.97
C THR A 110 -15.11 -1.30 5.31
N ARG A 111 -16.12 -0.96 6.12
CA ARG A 111 -17.34 -0.26 5.70
C ARG A 111 -17.42 1.05 6.49
N ARG A 112 -17.93 2.10 5.85
CA ARG A 112 -18.21 3.37 6.51
C ARG A 112 -19.71 3.45 6.75
N TYR A 113 -20.09 3.80 7.96
CA TYR A 113 -21.48 4.04 8.36
C TYR A 113 -21.61 5.51 8.70
N PHE A 114 -22.70 6.12 8.25
CA PHE A 114 -23.15 7.40 8.76
C PHE A 114 -24.23 7.07 9.79
N VAL A 115 -23.96 7.39 11.05
CA VAL A 115 -24.83 7.12 12.20
C VAL A 115 -25.18 8.44 12.86
N LEU A 116 -26.38 8.52 13.44
CA LEU A 116 -26.81 9.68 14.22
C LEU A 116 -26.04 9.77 15.55
N PRO A 117 -26.03 10.92 16.24
CA PRO A 117 -25.24 11.13 17.46
C PRO A 117 -25.57 10.19 18.62
N ASP A 118 -26.78 9.63 18.62
CA ASP A 118 -27.33 8.70 19.61
C ASP A 118 -27.37 7.24 19.12
N GLU A 119 -26.88 6.96 17.92
CA GLU A 119 -26.86 5.63 17.33
C GLU A 119 -25.47 5.01 17.31
N GLU A 120 -25.40 3.74 17.71
CA GLU A 120 -24.19 2.94 17.57
C GLU A 120 -24.14 2.29 16.17
N PRO A 121 -22.98 2.31 15.49
CA PRO A 121 -22.83 1.66 14.19
C PRO A 121 -22.98 0.15 14.32
N ALA A 122 -23.46 -0.50 13.25
CA ALA A 122 -23.62 -1.94 13.21
C ALA A 122 -22.29 -2.67 13.52
N GLN A 123 -22.29 -3.47 14.58
CA GLN A 123 -21.16 -4.34 14.90
C GLN A 123 -21.10 -5.51 13.91
N ARG A 124 -19.89 -5.76 13.37
CA ARG A 124 -19.63 -6.87 12.45
C ARG A 124 -18.57 -7.78 13.03
N HIS A 125 -18.98 -8.99 13.41
CA HIS A 125 -18.10 -10.00 13.97
C HIS A 125 -17.81 -11.08 12.93
N HIS A 126 -16.53 -11.28 12.60
CA HIS A 126 -16.07 -12.42 11.81
C HIS A 126 -14.78 -12.95 12.44
N GLN A 127 -14.62 -14.28 12.50
CA GLN A 127 -13.42 -14.89 13.07
C GLN A 127 -12.16 -14.62 12.23
N SER A 128 -12.28 -14.62 10.90
CA SER A 128 -11.17 -14.21 10.02
C SER A 128 -11.67 -13.81 8.63
N ALA A 129 -10.91 -12.97 7.93
CA ALA A 129 -11.18 -12.61 6.53
C ALA A 129 -10.99 -13.79 5.55
N ARG A 130 -10.49 -14.95 6.02
CA ARG A 130 -10.37 -16.16 5.19
C ARG A 130 -11.71 -16.89 5.05
N HIS A 131 -12.58 -16.79 6.06
CA HIS A 131 -13.89 -17.44 6.10
C HIS A 131 -15.00 -16.60 5.45
N VAL A 132 -14.72 -15.36 5.05
CA VAL A 132 -15.66 -14.58 4.25
C VAL A 132 -15.76 -15.21 2.88
N GLU A 133 -16.98 -15.45 2.41
CA GLU A 133 -17.26 -15.99 1.08
C GLU A 133 -16.54 -15.19 -0.01
N LYS A 134 -15.99 -15.90 -0.99
CA LYS A 134 -15.25 -15.32 -2.10
C LYS A 134 -15.70 -15.95 -3.40
N THR A 135 -15.77 -15.12 -4.42
CA THR A 135 -16.02 -15.55 -5.79
C THR A 135 -14.76 -15.31 -6.59
N MET A 136 -14.27 -16.36 -7.26
CA MET A 136 -13.16 -16.25 -8.20
C MET A 136 -13.71 -15.85 -9.55
N PHE A 137 -13.10 -14.83 -10.14
CA PHE A 137 -13.34 -14.45 -11.52
C PHE A 137 -12.07 -14.70 -12.31
N MET A 138 -12.22 -15.40 -13.42
CA MET A 138 -11.17 -15.53 -14.44
C MET A 138 -11.56 -14.64 -15.60
N ALA A 139 -10.63 -13.79 -16.05
CA ALA A 139 -10.84 -12.92 -17.19
C ALA A 139 -9.72 -13.10 -18.20
N ALA A 140 -10.08 -13.14 -19.48
CA ALA A 140 -9.14 -13.11 -20.59
C ALA A 140 -9.36 -11.80 -21.36
N VAL A 141 -8.30 -11.02 -21.57
CA VAL A 141 -8.34 -9.77 -22.32
C VAL A 141 -7.42 -9.90 -23.52
N ALA A 142 -7.97 -9.61 -24.70
CA ALA A 142 -7.27 -9.56 -25.97
C ALA A 142 -7.70 -8.30 -26.72
N ARG A 143 -6.94 -7.91 -27.73
CA ARG A 143 -7.32 -6.80 -28.61
C ARG A 143 -8.60 -7.17 -29.39
N PRO A 144 -9.59 -6.26 -29.48
CA PRO A 144 -10.69 -6.42 -30.43
C PRO A 144 -10.17 -6.54 -31.87
N ARG A 145 -10.85 -7.34 -32.70
CA ARG A 145 -10.55 -7.48 -34.12
C ARG A 145 -11.16 -6.35 -34.94
#